data_AF-A0A1N5UKA6-F1
#
_entry.id   AF-A0A1N5UKA6-F1
#
_cell.length_a   1.000
_cell.length_b   1.000
_cell.length_c   1.000
_cell.angle_alpha   90.00
_cell.angle_beta   90.00
_cell.angle_gamma   90.00
#
_symmetry.space_group_name_H-M   'P 1'
#
loop_
_entity.id
_entity.type
_entity.pdbx_description
1 polymer ?
#
loop_
_entity_poly.entity_id
_entity_poly.type
_entity_poly.pdbx_seq_one_letter_code
_entity_poly.pdbx_strand_id
1 'polypeptide(L)'
;MNYEIIIQIITGHLNGKSLREIAAELDISKDAAANVIKDWKNGKINFLQNAIPEESFIIDLAKYLKKAGITFEEIQMALVQIEEWKDMAFDTEQIASIFRAFHGIDPNDIQDIVGTVTRMKAGGINYSELDSQVTELQQEREKLHREIKEWEDMI
;
A
#
# COMPACT_ATOMS: atom_id res chain seq x y z
N MET A 1 -13.40 -19.44 -17.21
CA MET A 1 -13.28 -18.01 -16.87
C MET A 1 -11.97 -17.50 -17.43
N ASN A 2 -11.93 -16.29 -18.00
CA ASN A 2 -10.68 -15.72 -18.52
C ASN A 2 -9.71 -15.41 -17.37
N TYR A 3 -8.40 -15.56 -17.62
CA TYR A 3 -7.32 -15.23 -16.70
C TYR A 3 -7.35 -13.79 -16.19
N GLU A 4 -7.76 -12.84 -17.03
CA GLU A 4 -7.91 -11.43 -16.64
C GLU A 4 -8.98 -11.23 -15.56
N ILE A 5 -10.12 -11.91 -15.69
CA ILE A 5 -11.20 -11.88 -14.68
C ILE A 5 -10.72 -12.52 -13.38
N ILE A 6 -9.93 -13.61 -13.45
CA ILE A 6 -9.34 -14.26 -12.28
C ILE A 6 -8.43 -13.30 -11.52
N ILE A 7 -7.56 -12.57 -12.24
CA ILE A 7 -6.69 -11.54 -11.64
C ILE A 7 -7.53 -10.46 -10.95
N GLN A 8 -8.54 -9.93 -11.64
CA GLN A 8 -9.40 -8.87 -11.09
C GLN A 8 -10.17 -9.33 -9.84
N ILE A 9 -10.61 -10.59 -9.78
CA ILE A 9 -11.23 -11.16 -8.58
C ILE A 9 -10.24 -11.20 -7.40
N ILE A 10 -9.04 -11.75 -7.62
CA ILE A 10 -8.02 -11.88 -6.56
C ILE A 10 -7.56 -10.50 -6.08
N THR A 11 -7.27 -9.59 -7.01
CA THR A 11 -6.90 -8.20 -6.71
C THR A 11 -8.01 -7.47 -5.97
N GLY A 12 -9.27 -7.60 -6.40
CA GLY A 12 -10.40 -6.98 -5.72
C GLY A 12 -10.56 -7.48 -4.28
N HIS A 13 -10.39 -8.78 -4.07
CA HIS A 13 -10.45 -9.41 -2.75
C HIS A 13 -9.33 -8.90 -1.82
N LEU A 14 -8.09 -8.88 -2.32
CA LEU A 14 -6.94 -8.35 -1.56
C LEU A 14 -7.04 -6.84 -1.31
N ASN A 15 -7.74 -6.10 -2.17
CA ASN A 15 -8.09 -4.69 -1.95
C ASN A 15 -9.27 -4.50 -0.98
N GLY A 16 -9.68 -5.56 -0.28
CA GLY A 16 -10.73 -5.52 0.74
C GLY A 16 -12.15 -5.39 0.21
N LYS A 17 -12.39 -5.59 -1.09
CA LYS A 17 -13.76 -5.62 -1.64
C LYS A 17 -14.47 -6.90 -1.23
N SER A 18 -15.76 -6.79 -0.95
CA SER A 18 -16.62 -7.95 -0.74
C SER A 18 -16.85 -8.72 -2.05
N LEU A 19 -17.14 -10.01 -1.94
CA LEU A 19 -17.51 -10.85 -3.09
C LEU A 19 -18.70 -10.29 -3.89
N ARG A 20 -19.58 -9.52 -3.24
CA ARG A 20 -20.72 -8.88 -3.90
C ARG A 20 -20.28 -7.71 -4.76
N GLU A 21 -19.38 -6.87 -4.27
CA GLU A 21 -18.81 -5.75 -5.04
C GLU A 21 -18.03 -6.26 -6.25
N ILE A 22 -17.17 -7.27 -6.04
CA ILE A 22 -16.40 -7.91 -7.12
C ILE A 22 -17.34 -8.50 -8.17
N ALA A 23 -18.38 -9.23 -7.74
CA ALA A 23 -19.34 -9.83 -8.66
C ALA A 23 -20.11 -8.79 -9.49
N ALA A 24 -20.50 -7.68 -8.87
CA ALA A 24 -21.20 -6.59 -9.54
C ALA A 24 -20.32 -5.83 -10.54
N GLU A 25 -19.06 -5.58 -10.20
CA GLU A 25 -18.11 -4.88 -11.09
C GLU A 25 -17.74 -5.71 -12.33
N LEU A 26 -17.68 -7.03 -12.19
CA LEU A 26 -17.24 -7.95 -13.23
C LEU A 26 -18.38 -8.62 -14.00
N ASP A 27 -19.63 -8.29 -13.68
CA ASP A 27 -20.84 -8.92 -14.23
C ASP A 27 -20.80 -10.47 -14.15
N ILE A 28 -20.43 -10.99 -12.97
CA ILE A 28 -20.35 -12.43 -12.69
C ILE A 28 -21.22 -12.79 -11.47
N SER A 29 -21.45 -14.09 -11.26
CA SER A 29 -22.10 -14.54 -10.03
C SER A 29 -21.16 -14.45 -8.82
N LYS A 30 -21.74 -14.19 -7.64
CA LYS A 30 -21.01 -14.22 -6.37
C LYS A 30 -20.32 -15.57 -6.13
N ASP A 31 -20.96 -16.66 -6.51
CA ASP A 31 -20.40 -18.01 -6.35
C ASP A 31 -19.20 -18.24 -7.26
N ALA A 32 -19.19 -17.65 -8.47
CA ALA A 32 -18.04 -17.69 -9.36
C ALA A 32 -16.84 -16.96 -8.74
N ALA A 33 -17.04 -15.77 -8.17
CA ALA A 33 -15.99 -15.05 -7.44
C ALA A 33 -15.50 -15.85 -6.22
N ALA A 34 -16.42 -16.43 -5.44
CA ALA A 34 -16.08 -17.25 -4.27
C ALA A 34 -15.23 -18.47 -4.63
N ASN A 35 -15.56 -19.15 -5.73
CA ASN A 35 -14.81 -20.31 -6.20
C ASN A 35 -13.38 -19.95 -6.63
N VAL A 36 -13.20 -18.80 -7.30
CA VAL A 36 -11.86 -18.32 -7.68
C VAL A 36 -11.01 -18.04 -6.45
N ILE A 37 -11.56 -17.33 -5.45
CA ILE A 37 -10.83 -17.06 -4.20
C ILE A 37 -10.50 -18.36 -3.47
N LYS A 38 -11.43 -19.32 -3.42
CA LYS A 38 -11.18 -20.63 -2.84
C LYS A 38 -10.08 -21.40 -3.57
N ASP A 39 -10.10 -21.42 -4.90
CA ASP A 39 -9.09 -22.13 -5.69
C ASP A 39 -7.71 -21.47 -5.57
N TRP A 40 -7.67 -20.14 -5.49
CA TRP A 40 -6.44 -19.38 -5.20
C TRP A 40 -5.87 -19.74 -3.83
N LYS A 41 -6.67 -19.68 -2.75
CA LYS A 41 -6.24 -20.07 -1.39
C LYS A 41 -5.74 -21.51 -1.29
N ASN A 42 -6.26 -22.40 -2.12
CA ASN A 42 -5.83 -23.80 -2.18
C ASN A 42 -4.60 -24.02 -3.08
N GLY A 43 -3.96 -22.96 -3.58
CA GLY A 43 -2.75 -23.04 -4.41
C GLY A 43 -3.00 -23.55 -5.83
N LYS A 44 -4.25 -23.65 -6.28
CA LYS A 44 -4.56 -24.08 -7.66
C LYS A 44 -4.31 -22.98 -8.70
N ILE A 45 -4.22 -21.73 -8.25
CA ILE A 45 -3.92 -20.56 -9.06
C ILE A 45 -2.57 -20.02 -8.61
N ASN A 46 -1.61 -19.88 -9.53
CA ASN A 46 -0.22 -19.51 -9.21
C ASN A 46 -0.01 -17.99 -9.05
N PHE A 47 -0.98 -17.17 -9.43
CA PHE A 47 -0.94 -15.73 -9.29
C PHE A 47 -0.98 -15.32 -7.80
N LEU A 48 -0.02 -14.49 -7.35
CA LEU A 48 0.09 -13.97 -5.98
C LEU A 48 0.02 -15.05 -4.88
N GLN A 49 0.62 -16.23 -5.08
CA GLN A 49 0.63 -17.27 -4.03
C GLN A 49 1.33 -16.82 -2.75
N ASN A 50 2.35 -15.97 -2.85
CA ASN A 50 3.06 -15.41 -1.69
C ASN A 50 2.16 -14.49 -0.83
N ALA A 51 1.04 -14.01 -1.36
CA ALA A 51 0.07 -13.21 -0.63
C ALA A 51 -0.91 -14.06 0.19
N ILE A 52 -0.98 -15.38 -0.02
CA ILE A 52 -1.93 -16.26 0.69
C ILE A 52 -1.66 -16.27 2.21
N PRO A 53 -0.42 -16.47 2.70
CA PRO A 53 -0.14 -16.44 4.14
C PRO A 53 -0.45 -15.07 4.77
N GLU A 54 -0.35 -14.01 3.98
CA GLU A 54 -0.46 -12.62 4.41
C GLU A 54 -1.82 -11.98 4.11
N GLU A 55 -2.81 -12.79 3.70
CA GLU A 55 -4.07 -12.31 3.16
C GLU A 55 -4.76 -11.28 4.08
N SER A 56 -4.88 -11.60 5.37
CA SER A 56 -5.55 -10.70 6.33
C SER A 56 -4.79 -9.40 6.50
N PHE A 57 -3.45 -9.48 6.58
CA PHE A 57 -2.60 -8.31 6.69
C PHE A 57 -2.76 -7.39 5.48
N ILE A 58 -2.73 -7.95 4.26
CA ILE A 58 -2.89 -7.22 3.01
C ILE A 58 -4.23 -6.51 2.95
N ILE A 59 -5.30 -7.23 3.29
CA ILE A 59 -6.66 -6.69 3.29
C ILE A 59 -6.78 -5.54 4.29
N ASP A 60 -6.18 -5.67 5.48
CA ASP A 60 -6.22 -4.63 6.48
C ASP A 60 -5.39 -3.41 6.06
N LEU A 61 -4.17 -3.62 5.55
CA LEU A 61 -3.34 -2.55 5.00
C LEU A 61 -4.07 -1.79 3.88
N ALA A 62 -4.71 -2.50 2.94
CA ALA A 62 -5.50 -1.90 1.88
C ALA A 62 -6.64 -1.01 2.41
N LYS A 63 -7.31 -1.40 3.51
CA LYS A 63 -8.33 -0.55 4.14
C LYS A 63 -7.75 0.74 4.72
N TYR A 64 -6.58 0.68 5.35
CA TYR A 64 -5.90 1.88 5.88
C TYR A 64 -5.50 2.84 4.76
N LEU A 65 -5.01 2.30 3.64
CA LEU A 65 -4.44 3.08 2.56
C LEU A 65 -5.46 3.59 1.55
N LYS A 66 -6.62 2.95 1.43
CA LYS A 66 -7.74 3.40 0.57
C LYS A 66 -8.17 4.84 0.84
N LYS A 67 -8.08 5.30 2.09
CA LYS A 67 -8.42 6.69 2.47
C LYS A 67 -7.40 7.71 1.95
N ALA A 68 -6.17 7.30 1.69
CA ALA A 68 -5.08 8.14 1.22
C ALA A 68 -4.94 8.14 -0.31
N GLY A 69 -5.80 7.42 -1.04
CA GLY A 69 -5.72 7.34 -2.50
C GLY A 69 -4.67 6.38 -3.05
N ILE A 70 -3.99 5.63 -2.18
CA ILE A 70 -2.98 4.63 -2.56
C ILE A 70 -3.64 3.43 -3.25
N THR A 71 -3.12 3.02 -4.40
CA THR A 71 -3.66 1.92 -5.19
C THR A 71 -3.15 0.55 -4.72
N PHE A 72 -3.81 -0.51 -5.17
CA PHE A 72 -3.38 -1.86 -4.86
C PHE A 72 -2.04 -2.22 -5.53
N GLU A 73 -1.71 -1.64 -6.69
CA GLU A 73 -0.38 -1.85 -7.30
C GLU A 73 0.74 -1.33 -6.38
N GLU A 74 0.56 -0.16 -5.76
CA GLU A 74 1.51 0.39 -4.79
C GLU A 74 1.66 -0.52 -3.56
N ILE A 75 0.55 -1.14 -3.11
CA ILE A 75 0.56 -2.14 -2.03
C ILE A 75 1.25 -3.44 -2.46
N GLN A 76 1.13 -3.87 -3.71
CA GLN A 76 1.82 -5.07 -4.20
C GLN A 76 3.34 -4.92 -4.17
N MET A 77 3.85 -3.72 -4.45
CA MET A 77 5.28 -3.44 -4.32
C MET A 77 5.74 -3.47 -2.86
N ALA A 78 4.90 -3.00 -1.94
CA ALA A 78 5.12 -3.15 -0.50
C ALA A 78 5.28 -4.60 -0.06
N LEU A 79 4.49 -5.48 -0.65
CA LEU A 79 4.41 -6.88 -0.26
C LEU A 79 5.67 -7.66 -0.58
N VAL A 80 6.46 -7.19 -1.54
CA VAL A 80 7.79 -7.76 -1.80
C VAL A 80 8.68 -7.63 -0.56
N GLN A 81 8.50 -6.56 0.22
CA GLN A 81 9.30 -6.22 1.39
C GLN A 81 8.61 -6.62 2.72
N ILE A 82 7.51 -7.38 2.69
CA ILE A 82 6.71 -7.69 3.89
C ILE A 82 7.49 -8.42 4.98
N GLU A 83 8.39 -9.33 4.60
CA GLU A 83 9.26 -10.03 5.55
C GLU A 83 10.24 -9.07 6.22
N GLU A 84 10.78 -8.10 5.49
CA GLU A 84 11.67 -7.07 6.05
C GLU A 84 10.91 -6.17 7.03
N TRP A 85 9.65 -5.81 6.73
CA TRP A 85 8.79 -5.04 7.64
C TRP A 85 8.47 -5.82 8.93
N LYS A 86 8.25 -7.14 8.81
CA LYS A 86 8.01 -8.03 9.95
C LYS A 86 9.26 -8.25 10.81
N ASP A 87 10.43 -8.38 10.20
CA ASP A 87 11.71 -8.44 10.92
C ASP A 87 11.96 -7.15 11.71
N MET A 88 11.45 -6.02 11.20
CA MET A 88 11.42 -4.77 11.93
C MET A 88 10.29 -4.67 12.96
N ALA A 89 9.50 -5.73 13.18
CA ALA A 89 8.42 -5.79 14.15
C ALA A 89 7.43 -4.61 14.05
N PHE A 90 7.19 -4.11 12.84
CA PHE A 90 6.17 -3.10 12.63
C PHE A 90 4.77 -3.71 12.60
N ASP A 91 3.82 -3.02 13.21
CA ASP A 91 2.41 -3.35 13.06
C ASP A 91 1.83 -2.76 11.75
N THR A 92 0.61 -3.18 11.41
CA THR A 92 -0.09 -2.76 10.19
C THR A 92 -0.29 -1.24 10.11
N GLU A 93 -0.50 -0.57 11.25
CA GLU A 93 -0.74 0.88 11.29
C GLU A 93 0.55 1.67 11.05
N GLN A 94 1.67 1.22 11.62
CA GLN A 94 3.00 1.77 11.38
C GLN A 94 3.42 1.58 9.93
N ILE A 95 3.19 0.39 9.36
CA ILE A 95 3.44 0.14 7.94
C ILE A 95 2.56 1.06 7.11
N ALA A 96 1.27 1.19 7.43
CA ALA A 96 0.40 2.12 6.72
C ALA A 96 0.85 3.58 6.81
N SER A 97 1.37 4.02 7.97
CA SER A 97 1.92 5.37 8.16
C SER A 97 3.15 5.61 7.29
N ILE A 98 4.05 4.63 7.22
CA ILE A 98 5.18 4.64 6.28
C ILE A 98 4.65 4.78 4.84
N PHE A 99 3.70 3.94 4.43
CA PHE A 99 3.15 4.03 3.06
C PHE A 99 2.55 5.38 2.72
N ARG A 100 1.83 6.02 3.65
CA ARG A 100 1.30 7.37 3.44
C ARG A 100 2.40 8.42 3.35
N ALA A 101 3.41 8.35 4.23
CA ALA A 101 4.54 9.27 4.23
C ALA A 101 5.36 9.21 2.93
N PHE A 102 5.44 8.04 2.29
CA PHE A 102 6.14 7.85 1.02
C PHE A 102 5.21 7.87 -0.20
N HIS A 103 3.92 8.18 -0.04
CA HIS A 103 2.98 8.23 -1.16
C HIS A 103 3.37 9.32 -2.16
N GLY A 104 3.38 8.98 -3.45
CA GLY A 104 3.80 9.87 -4.53
C GLY A 104 5.32 9.93 -4.78
N ILE A 105 6.11 9.16 -4.04
CA ILE A 105 7.53 8.91 -4.36
C ILE A 105 7.62 7.84 -5.46
N ASP A 106 8.62 7.95 -6.34
CA ASP A 106 8.79 7.01 -7.46
C ASP A 106 8.91 5.58 -6.93
N PRO A 107 8.15 4.62 -7.48
CA PRO A 107 8.22 3.23 -7.03
C PRO A 107 9.61 2.59 -7.17
N ASN A 108 10.47 3.09 -8.05
CA ASN A 108 11.87 2.63 -8.15
C ASN A 108 12.70 3.05 -6.94
N ASP A 109 12.30 4.09 -6.22
CA ASP A 109 12.91 4.54 -4.97
C ASP A 109 12.39 3.74 -3.75
N ILE A 110 11.48 2.77 -3.94
CA ILE A 110 10.93 1.93 -2.84
C ILE A 110 12.02 1.11 -2.13
N GLN A 111 13.08 0.69 -2.83
CA GLN A 111 14.22 0.04 -2.17
C GLN A 111 14.91 0.99 -1.17
N ASP A 112 14.95 2.29 -1.46
CA ASP A 112 15.48 3.30 -0.55
C ASP A 112 14.53 3.56 0.62
N ILE A 113 13.24 3.24 0.52
CA ILE A 113 12.28 3.35 1.63
C ILE A 113 12.65 2.41 2.76
N VAL A 114 12.91 1.13 2.49
CA VAL A 114 13.29 0.16 3.55
C VAL A 114 14.59 0.58 4.24
N GLY A 115 15.59 0.99 3.45
CA GLY A 115 16.85 1.49 4.00
C GLY A 115 16.67 2.77 4.82
N THR A 116 15.81 3.67 4.36
CA THR A 116 15.46 4.90 5.09
C THR A 116 14.73 4.58 6.39
N VAL A 117 13.71 3.73 6.35
CA VAL A 117 12.98 3.31 7.55
C VAL A 117 13.88 2.60 8.55
N THR A 118 14.80 1.74 8.09
CA THR A 118 15.80 1.08 8.94
C THR A 118 16.68 2.11 9.67
N ARG A 119 17.18 3.12 8.96
CA ARG A 119 17.97 4.21 9.56
C ARG A 119 17.16 5.02 10.55
N MET A 120 15.91 5.33 10.22
CA MET A 120 14.99 6.02 11.13
C MET A 120 14.73 5.20 12.41
N LYS A 121 14.76 3.86 12.30
CA LYS A 121 14.54 2.95 13.44
C LYS A 121 15.70 3.01 14.40
N ALA A 122 16.90 2.91 13.84
CA ALA A 122 18.15 3.06 14.58
C ALA A 122 18.25 4.45 15.24
N GLY A 123 17.64 5.47 14.64
CA GLY A 123 17.54 6.83 15.18
C GLY A 123 16.45 7.05 16.22
N GLY A 124 15.60 6.06 16.51
CA GLY A 124 14.53 6.16 17.52
C GLY A 124 13.32 7.00 17.10
N ILE A 125 13.08 7.16 15.79
CA ILE A 125 11.92 7.93 15.29
C ILE A 125 10.62 7.16 15.52
N ASN A 126 9.57 7.87 15.93
CA ASN A 126 8.24 7.32 16.09
C ASN A 126 7.49 7.26 14.75
N TYR A 127 7.21 6.05 14.27
CA TYR A 127 6.58 5.80 12.97
C TYR A 127 5.09 6.12 12.91
N SER A 128 4.40 6.10 14.05
CA SER A 128 2.97 6.45 14.09
C SER A 128 2.73 7.91 13.70
N GLU A 129 3.75 8.76 13.84
CA GLU A 129 3.70 10.21 13.57
C GLU A 129 4.44 10.58 12.28
N LEU A 130 5.02 9.61 11.57
CA LEU A 130 5.85 9.86 10.40
C LEU A 130 5.07 10.61 9.30
N ASP A 131 3.85 10.18 9.02
CA ASP A 131 2.94 10.81 8.05
C ASP A 131 2.68 12.29 8.37
N SER A 132 2.39 12.61 9.64
CA SER A 132 2.23 14.00 10.09
C SER A 132 3.50 14.80 9.95
N GLN A 133 4.66 14.26 10.33
CA GLN A 133 5.94 14.96 10.25
C GLN A 133 6.34 15.26 8.80
N VAL A 134 6.13 14.31 7.88
CA VAL A 134 6.39 14.52 6.45
C VAL A 134 5.46 15.57 5.88
N THR A 135 4.17 15.52 6.23
CA THR A 135 3.19 16.52 5.79
C THR A 135 3.56 17.93 6.26
N GLU A 136 3.96 18.09 7.53
CA GLU A 136 4.40 19.37 8.09
C GLU A 136 5.63 19.92 7.36
N LEU A 137 6.63 19.07 7.13
CA LEU A 137 7.84 19.44 6.38
C LEU A 137 7.54 19.83 4.93
N GLN A 138 6.60 19.15 4.26
CA GLN A 138 6.18 19.51 2.91
C GLN A 138 5.50 20.88 2.88
N GLN A 139 4.60 21.15 3.82
CA GLN A 139 3.94 22.45 3.95
C GLN A 139 4.94 23.58 4.24
N GLU A 140 5.91 23.34 5.12
CA GLU A 140 6.98 24.28 5.41
C GLU A 140 7.85 24.54 4.17
N ARG A 141 8.21 23.49 3.42
CA ARG A 141 8.96 23.62 2.16
C ARG A 141 8.21 24.46 1.13
N GLU A 142 6.91 24.22 0.96
CA GLU A 142 6.06 25.00 0.05
C GLU A 142 5.97 26.47 0.47
N LYS A 143 5.84 26.73 1.78
CA LYS A 143 5.85 28.08 2.33
C LYS A 143 7.17 28.79 2.02
N LEU A 144 8.30 28.15 2.32
CA LEU A 144 9.63 28.71 2.02
C LEU A 144 9.82 28.96 0.52
N HIS A 145 9.32 28.08 -0.36
CA HIS A 145 9.36 28.29 -1.81
C HIS A 145 8.55 29.51 -2.25
N ARG A 146 7.35 29.71 -1.66
CA ARG A 146 6.54 30.91 -1.94
C ARG A 146 7.26 32.17 -1.49
N GLU A 147 7.84 32.16 -0.29
CA GLU A 147 8.62 33.28 0.22
C GLU A 147 9.80 33.58 -0.72
N ILE A 148 10.63 32.60 -1.07
CA ILE A 148 11.76 32.79 -1.99
C ILE A 148 11.30 33.42 -3.31
N LYS A 149 10.20 32.92 -3.90
CA LYS A 149 9.66 33.47 -5.14
C LYS A 149 9.19 34.91 -5.00
N GLU A 150 8.52 35.26 -3.89
CA GLU A 150 8.12 36.64 -3.60
C GLU A 150 9.35 37.55 -3.46
N TRP A 151 10.42 37.07 -2.83
CA TRP A 151 11.69 37.80 -2.74
C TRP A 151 12.37 37.98 -4.10
N GLU A 152 12.34 36.97 -4.97
CA GLU A 152 12.86 37.04 -6.33
C GLU A 152 12.08 38.02 -7.23
N ASP A 153 10.75 38.06 -7.09
CA ASP A 153 9.87 38.97 -7.85
C ASP A 153 10.01 40.45 -7.40
N MET A 154 10.66 40.71 -6.26
CA MET A 154 10.90 42.05 -5.70
C MET A 154 12.23 42.69 -6.11
N ILE A 155 13.13 41.94 -6.77
CA ILE A 155 14.46 42.38 -7.21
C ILE A 155 14.46 42.70 -8.71
#